data_AF-A0A349QYH7-F1
#
_entry.id   AF-A0A349QYH7-F1
#
_cell.length_a   1.000
_cell.length_b   1.000
_cell.length_c   1.000
_cell.angle_alpha   90.00
_cell.angle_beta   90.00
_cell.angle_gamma   90.00
#
_symmetry.space_group_name_H-M   'P 1'
#
loop_
_entity.id
_entity.type
_entity.pdbx_description
1 polymer ?
#
loop_
_entity_poly.entity_id
_entity_poly.type
_entity_poly.pdbx_seq_one_letter_code
_entity_poly.pdbx_strand_id
1 'polypeptide(L)'
;MPAYSYDPYHYRLHKANGGTFQSYAHKSYLPLSEIEITKHLNGLQQIGIYPLLQDNTSWFLVADFDKSDWQQQALKFLESCTAKNIPA
;
A
#
# COMPACT_ATOMS: atom_id res chain seq x y z
N MET A 1 -7.05 -3.91 -1.74
CA MET A 1 -7.22 -4.82 -2.90
C MET A 1 -6.04 -4.58 -3.83
N PRO A 2 -5.34 -5.63 -4.30
CA PRO A 2 -4.20 -5.43 -5.20
C PRO A 2 -4.64 -4.73 -6.50
N ALA A 3 -3.77 -3.88 -7.03
CA ALA A 3 -3.97 -3.22 -8.32
C ALA A 3 -3.60 -4.17 -9.46
N TYR A 4 -4.32 -4.08 -10.57
CA TYR A 4 -4.13 -4.94 -11.74
C TYR A 4 -4.04 -4.10 -13.02
N SER A 5 -3.21 -4.55 -13.95
CA SER A 5 -3.23 -4.13 -15.35
C SER A 5 -4.13 -5.08 -16.15
N TYR A 6 -5.01 -4.52 -16.98
CA TYR A 6 -5.90 -5.26 -17.85
C TYR A 6 -6.44 -4.39 -18.99
N ASP A 7 -6.89 -5.02 -20.07
CA ASP A 7 -7.61 -4.35 -21.16
C ASP A 7 -9.09 -4.09 -20.76
N PRO A 8 -9.55 -2.81 -20.71
CA PRO A 8 -10.92 -2.49 -20.31
C PRO A 8 -12.00 -2.93 -21.31
N TYR A 9 -11.68 -3.07 -22.59
CA TYR A 9 -12.62 -3.56 -23.61
C TYR A 9 -12.84 -5.06 -23.46
N HIS A 10 -11.76 -5.84 -23.36
CA HIS A 10 -11.84 -7.29 -23.15
C HIS A 10 -12.56 -7.61 -21.83
N TYR A 11 -12.27 -6.86 -20.76
CA TYR A 11 -12.97 -7.04 -19.48
C TYR A 11 -14.48 -6.72 -19.58
N ARG A 12 -14.87 -5.70 -20.37
CA ARG A 12 -16.29 -5.37 -20.59
C ARG A 12 -17.03 -6.51 -21.29
N LEU A 13 -16.43 -7.13 -22.30
CA LEU A 13 -17.00 -8.31 -22.97
C LEU A 13 -17.14 -9.50 -22.02
N HIS A 14 -16.10 -9.79 -21.23
CA HIS A 14 -16.14 -10.84 -20.21
C HIS A 14 -17.28 -10.61 -19.21
N LYS A 15 -17.44 -9.37 -18.74
CA LYS A 15 -18.50 -8.99 -17.81
C LYS A 15 -19.90 -9.10 -18.45
N ALA A 16 -20.04 -8.73 -19.71
CA ALA A 16 -21.30 -8.88 -20.46
C ALA A 16 -21.73 -10.34 -20.60
N ASN A 17 -20.76 -11.27 -20.66
CA ASN A 17 -20.99 -12.72 -20.67
C ASN A 17 -21.18 -13.33 -19.27
N GLY A 18 -21.44 -12.52 -18.24
CA GLY A 18 -21.70 -12.98 -16.87
C GLY A 18 -20.46 -13.17 -15.99
N GLY A 19 -19.27 -12.82 -16.49
CA GLY A 19 -18.03 -12.91 -15.74
C GLY A 19 -17.85 -11.80 -14.69
N THR A 20 -17.03 -12.08 -13.67
CA THR A 20 -16.59 -11.10 -12.66
C THR A 20 -15.12 -10.76 -12.83
N PHE A 21 -14.64 -9.67 -12.20
CA PHE A 21 -13.21 -9.34 -12.20
C PHE A 21 -12.36 -10.46 -11.59
N GLN A 22 -12.88 -11.17 -10.58
CA GLN A 22 -12.22 -12.32 -9.95
C GLN A 22 -11.98 -13.45 -10.97
N SER A 23 -12.98 -13.78 -11.78
CA SER A 23 -12.92 -14.82 -12.81
C SER A 23 -12.17 -14.43 -14.10
N TYR A 24 -11.77 -13.16 -14.23
CA TYR A 24 -11.12 -12.68 -15.45
C TYR A 24 -9.65 -13.08 -15.50
N ALA A 25 -9.29 -13.90 -16.50
CA ALA A 25 -7.94 -14.47 -16.63
C ALA A 25 -6.90 -13.50 -17.21
N HIS A 26 -7.32 -12.53 -18.02
CA HIS A 26 -6.40 -11.61 -18.73
C HIS A 26 -6.10 -10.35 -17.91
N LYS A 27 -5.68 -10.53 -16.66
CA LYS A 27 -5.20 -9.47 -15.77
C LYS A 27 -3.89 -9.89 -15.13
N SER A 28 -3.00 -8.92 -14.90
CA SER A 28 -1.74 -9.12 -14.18
C SER A 28 -1.62 -8.10 -13.05
N TYR A 29 -0.88 -8.42 -11.98
CA TYR A 29 -0.62 -7.43 -10.94
C TYR A 29 0.09 -6.22 -11.53
N LEU A 30 -0.38 -5.02 -11.17
CA LEU A 30 0.26 -3.78 -11.59
C LEU A 30 1.58 -3.64 -10.80
N PRO A 31 2.75 -3.64 -11.46
CA PRO A 31 4.01 -3.45 -10.76
C PRO A 31 4.09 -2.03 -10.18
N LEU A 32 4.69 -1.89 -9.00
CA LEU A 32 5.05 -0.59 -8.46
C LEU A 32 6.20 -0.03 -9.32
N SER A 33 5.90 1.02 -10.10
CA SER A 33 6.87 1.70 -10.96
C SER A 33 6.92 3.19 -10.62
N GLU A 34 7.96 3.89 -11.09
CA GLU A 34 8.10 5.35 -10.94
C GLU A 34 6.88 6.13 -11.43
N ILE A 35 6.23 5.63 -12.49
CA ILE A 35 5.00 6.24 -13.03
C ILE A 35 3.86 6.13 -12.01
N GLU A 36 3.71 4.97 -11.35
CA GLU A 36 2.66 4.77 -10.35
C GLU A 36 2.92 5.58 -9.07
N ILE A 37 4.18 5.71 -8.66
CA ILE A 37 4.62 6.60 -7.57
C ILE A 37 4.31 8.05 -7.92
N THR A 38 4.66 8.50 -9.13
CA THR A 38 4.39 9.86 -9.59
C THR A 38 2.90 10.18 -9.59
N LYS A 39 2.06 9.26 -10.08
CA LYS A 39 0.59 9.41 -10.03
C LYS A 39 0.10 9.52 -8.58
N HIS A 40 0.71 8.79 -7.65
CA HIS A 40 0.34 8.88 -6.23
C HIS A 40 0.66 10.25 -5.65
N LEU A 41 1.90 10.73 -5.85
CA LEU A 41 2.35 12.03 -5.35
C LEU A 41 1.57 13.20 -5.99
N ASN A 42 1.12 13.04 -7.23
CA ASN A 42 0.26 14.01 -7.92
C ASN A 42 -1.22 13.92 -7.52
N GLY A 43 -1.61 13.04 -6.60
CA GLY A 43 -2.98 12.87 -6.15
C GLY A 43 -3.92 12.20 -7.16
N LEU A 44 -3.38 11.61 -8.23
CA LEU A 44 -4.18 10.88 -9.23
C LEU A 44 -4.63 9.50 -8.72
N GLN A 45 -3.91 8.93 -7.76
CA GLN A 45 -4.27 7.70 -7.08
C GLN A 45 -3.71 7.65 -5.65
N GLN A 46 -4.20 6.73 -4.84
CA GLN A 46 -3.62 6.42 -3.53
C GLN A 46 -3.07 5.00 -3.54
N ILE A 47 -1.76 4.87 -3.36
CA ILE A 47 -1.10 3.57 -3.21
C ILE A 47 -0.78 3.32 -1.74
N GLY A 48 -0.77 2.05 -1.35
CA GLY A 48 -0.41 1.62 -0.01
C GLY A 48 0.29 0.27 -0.08
N ILE A 49 1.12 0.00 0.93
CA ILE A 49 1.82 -1.28 1.07
C ILE A 49 1.15 -2.12 2.15
N TYR A 50 1.19 -3.44 1.98
CA TYR A 50 0.79 -4.39 3.00
C TYR A 50 2.05 -4.92 3.69
N PRO A 51 2.37 -4.47 4.92
CA PRO A 51 3.67 -4.72 5.54
C PRO A 51 3.83 -6.15 6.08
N LEU A 52 2.74 -6.91 6.21
CA LEU A 52 2.78 -8.29 6.71
C LEU A 52 3.26 -9.27 5.63
N LEU A 53 4.24 -10.08 6.00
CA LEU A 53 4.74 -11.21 5.24
C LEU A 53 3.83 -12.43 5.40
N GLN A 54 4.07 -13.47 4.60
CA GLN A 54 3.25 -14.67 4.57
C GLN A 54 3.27 -15.47 5.89
N ASP A 55 4.32 -15.33 6.68
CA ASP A 55 4.48 -15.95 8.00
C ASP A 55 3.94 -15.08 9.15
N ASN A 56 3.20 -14.01 8.84
CA ASN A 56 2.68 -13.01 9.77
C ASN A 56 3.76 -12.16 10.47
N THR A 57 4.99 -12.13 9.95
CA THR A 57 6.02 -11.19 10.40
C THR A 57 6.00 -9.88 9.59
N SER A 58 6.73 -8.86 10.03
CA SER A 58 6.88 -7.57 9.33
C SER A 58 8.33 -7.08 9.46
N TRP A 59 8.82 -6.38 8.43
CA TRP A 59 10.16 -5.78 8.44
C TRP A 59 10.25 -4.50 9.27
N PHE A 60 9.14 -3.79 9.43
CA PHE A 60 9.10 -2.52 10.14
C PHE A 60 7.74 -2.31 10.79
N LEU A 61 7.70 -1.34 11.71
CA LEU A 61 6.50 -0.80 12.32
C LEU A 61 6.40 0.67 11.96
N VAL A 62 5.17 1.18 11.87
CA VAL A 62 4.90 2.59 11.62
C VAL A 62 4.03 3.08 12.77
N ALA A 63 4.42 4.21 13.37
CA ALA A 63 3.63 4.93 14.36
C ALA A 63 3.20 6.25 13.74
N ASP A 64 1.88 6.48 13.71
CA ASP A 64 1.31 7.75 13.26
C ASP A 64 1.13 8.67 14.47
N PHE A 65 1.67 9.88 14.38
CA PHE A 65 1.61 10.88 15.44
C PHE A 65 0.74 12.04 14.97
N ASP A 66 -0.40 12.20 15.61
CA ASP A 66 -1.39 13.22 15.25
C ASP A 66 -1.25 14.52 16.06
N LYS A 67 -2.08 15.49 15.71
CA LYS A 67 -2.33 16.75 16.44
C LYS A 67 -1.14 17.70 16.45
N SER A 68 -1.28 18.83 17.14
CA SER A 68 -0.29 19.90 17.16
C SER A 68 1.03 19.52 17.85
N ASP A 69 1.03 18.49 18.70
CA ASP A 69 2.19 18.04 19.48
C ASP A 69 2.91 16.82 18.89
N TRP A 70 2.58 16.42 17.66
CA TRP A 70 3.15 15.24 16.98
C TRP A 70 4.69 15.18 17.04
N GLN A 71 5.37 16.31 16.89
CA GLN A 71 6.84 16.38 16.94
C GLN A 71 7.39 15.96 18.31
N GLN A 72 6.75 16.44 19.37
CA GLN A 72 7.16 16.13 20.75
C GLN A 72 6.86 14.67 21.08
N GLN A 73 5.74 14.14 20.59
CA GLN A 73 5.40 12.72 20.75
C GLN A 73 6.40 11.81 20.01
N ALA A 74 6.76 12.16 18.77
CA ALA A 74 7.76 11.41 17.99
C ALA A 74 9.13 11.39 18.69
N LEU A 75 9.59 12.54 19.23
CA LEU A 75 10.85 12.61 19.97
C LEU A 75 10.83 11.75 21.25
N LYS A 76 9.75 11.84 22.04
CA LYS A 76 9.58 10.98 23.24
C LYS A 76 9.53 9.50 22.91
N PHE A 77 8.96 9.15 21.76
CA PHE A 77 8.96 7.77 21.26
C PHE A 77 10.39 7.30 20.96
N LEU A 78 11.21 8.12 20.26
CA LEU A 78 12.61 7.81 19.98
C LEU A 78 13.45 7.68 21.27
N GLU A 79 13.25 8.57 22.25
CA GLU A 79 13.89 8.47 23.57
C GLU A 79 13.55 7.14 24.26
N SER A 80 12.29 6.74 24.20
CA SER A 80 11.82 5.47 24.79
C SER A 80 12.39 4.25 24.07
N CYS A 81 12.50 4.28 22.74
CA CYS A 81 13.14 3.23 21.95
C CYS A 81 14.63 3.12 22.28
N THR A 82 15.32 4.26 22.34
CA THR A 82 16.74 4.34 22.70
C THR A 82 17.00 3.76 24.09
N ALA A 83 16.21 4.14 25.09
CA ALA A 83 16.33 3.63 26.46
C ALA A 83 16.12 2.11 26.56
N LYS A 84 15.39 1.51 25.61
CA LYS A 84 15.13 0.07 25.53
C LYS A 84 16.04 -0.66 24.54
N ASN A 85 17.00 0.02 23.92
CA ASN A 85 17.84 -0.50 22.82
C ASN A 85 17.01 -1.06 21.65
N ILE A 86 15.90 -0.42 21.32
CA ILE A 86 15.06 -0.74 20.16
C ILE A 86 15.45 0.20 19.01
N PRO A 87 15.79 -0.30 17.81
CA PRO A 87 16.02 0.56 16.64
C PRO A 87 14.76 1.31 16.25
N ALA A 88 14.87 2.63 16.07
CA ALA A 88 13.79 3.52 15.65
C ALA A 88 14.36 4.68 14.84
#